data_AF-A0A285CQC0-F1
#
_entry.id   AF-A0A285CQC0-F1
#
_cell.length_a   1.000
_cell.length_b   1.000
_cell.length_c   1.000
_cell.angle_alpha   90.00
_cell.angle_beta   90.00
_cell.angle_gamma   90.00
#
_symmetry.space_group_name_H-M   'P 1'
#
loop_
_entity.id
_entity.type
_entity.pdbx_description
1 polymer ?
#
loop_
_entity_poly.entity_id
_entity_poly.type
_entity_poly.pdbx_seq_one_letter_code
_entity_poly.pdbx_strand_id
1 'polypeptide(L)'
;MKPDTRAARIESLLDDTRRAILAGELAALPALGADLAAAIETLPPTDAASAQAIRAKAERNLACLDAASHGVRAARRRLAEIRQATAGTVVVYDDQGRRSETQPERPARHRL
;
A
#
# COMPACT_ATOMS: atom_id res chain seq x y z
N MET A 1 -25.15 -26.83 13.94
CA MET A 1 -24.33 -26.83 12.70
C MET A 1 -22.88 -26.71 13.13
N LYS A 2 -22.03 -27.72 12.92
CA LYS A 2 -20.61 -27.60 13.28
C LYS A 2 -19.96 -26.60 12.31
N PRO A 3 -19.16 -25.63 12.78
CA PRO A 3 -18.52 -24.68 11.88
C PRO A 3 -17.63 -25.43 10.88
N ASP A 4 -17.77 -25.12 9.60
CA ASP A 4 -16.88 -25.67 8.58
C ASP A 4 -15.48 -25.11 8.84
N THR A 5 -14.57 -26.02 9.22
CA THR A 5 -13.19 -25.68 9.58
C THR A 5 -12.45 -25.01 8.41
N ARG A 6 -12.86 -25.25 7.16
CA ARG A 6 -12.28 -24.61 5.97
C ARG A 6 -12.77 -23.17 5.80
N ALA A 7 -14.06 -22.93 5.98
CA ALA A 7 -14.62 -21.57 5.98
C ALA A 7 -13.98 -20.73 7.09
N ALA A 8 -13.86 -21.29 8.30
CA ALA A 8 -13.19 -20.64 9.42
C ALA A 8 -11.70 -20.31 9.13
N ARG A 9 -11.00 -21.16 8.36
CA ARG A 9 -9.63 -20.89 7.92
C ARG A 9 -9.56 -19.68 6.98
N ILE A 10 -10.47 -19.59 6.00
CA ILE A 10 -10.54 -18.44 5.09
C ILE A 10 -10.83 -17.16 5.87
N GLU A 11 -11.77 -17.21 6.80
CA GLU A 11 -12.07 -16.11 7.68
C GLU A 11 -10.85 -15.63 8.49
N SER A 12 -10.07 -16.55 9.05
CA SER A 12 -8.83 -16.23 9.77
C SER A 12 -7.80 -15.58 8.85
N LEU A 13 -7.61 -16.11 7.63
CA LEU A 13 -6.68 -15.53 6.65
C LEU A 13 -7.08 -14.11 6.25
N LEU A 14 -8.38 -13.83 6.15
CA LEU A 14 -8.88 -12.49 5.90
C LEU A 14 -8.65 -11.55 7.09
N ASP A 15 -8.82 -12.03 8.33
CA ASP A 15 -8.52 -11.25 9.52
C ASP A 15 -7.01 -10.95 9.64
N ASP A 16 -6.16 -11.91 9.29
CA ASP A 16 -4.71 -11.76 9.25
C ASP A 16 -4.26 -10.77 8.16
N THR A 17 -4.89 -10.85 6.98
CA THR A 17 -4.70 -9.88 5.90
C THR A 17 -5.03 -8.46 6.36
N ARG A 18 -6.17 -8.29 7.05
CA ARG A 18 -6.56 -6.98 7.60
C ARG A 18 -5.51 -6.45 8.57
N ARG A 19 -5.05 -7.29 9.49
CA ARG A 19 -4.04 -6.93 10.49
C ARG A 19 -2.73 -6.52 9.84
N ALA A 20 -2.26 -7.27 8.83
CA ALA A 20 -1.06 -6.93 8.08
C ALA A 20 -1.18 -5.57 7.36
N ILE A 21 -2.33 -5.29 6.72
CA ILE A 21 -2.58 -4.00 6.06
C ILE A 21 -2.53 -2.85 7.06
N LEU A 22 -3.22 -2.98 8.19
CA LEU A 22 -3.28 -1.94 9.23
C LEU A 22 -1.93 -1.71 9.92
N ALA A 23 -1.13 -2.77 10.09
CA ALA A 23 0.22 -2.67 10.63
C ALA A 23 1.25 -2.14 9.62
N GLY A 24 0.89 -2.03 8.33
CA GLY A 24 1.82 -1.66 7.27
C GLY A 24 2.79 -2.79 6.88
N GLU A 25 2.51 -4.03 7.29
CA GLU A 25 3.32 -5.23 6.99
C GLU A 25 3.05 -5.73 5.55
N LEU A 26 3.23 -4.84 4.56
CA LEU A 26 2.85 -5.12 3.17
C LEU A 26 3.65 -6.29 2.55
N ALA A 27 4.83 -6.58 3.09
CA ALA A 27 5.67 -7.70 2.68
C ALA A 27 5.05 -9.08 3.00
N ALA A 28 4.12 -9.17 3.96
CA ALA A 28 3.42 -10.41 4.30
C ALA A 28 2.26 -10.74 3.35
N LEU A 29 1.75 -9.74 2.61
CA LEU A 29 0.55 -9.88 1.76
C LEU A 29 0.67 -10.92 0.65
N PRO A 30 1.82 -11.10 -0.04
CA PRO A 30 1.94 -12.13 -1.07
C PRO A 30 1.74 -13.55 -0.53
N ALA A 31 2.30 -13.86 0.65
CA ALA A 31 2.14 -15.16 1.29
C ALA A 31 0.70 -15.40 1.73
N LEU A 32 0.09 -14.41 2.41
CA LEU A 32 -1.32 -14.46 2.82
C LEU A 32 -2.27 -14.62 1.63
N GLY A 33 -1.98 -13.97 0.50
CA GLY A 33 -2.74 -14.10 -0.74
C GLY A 33 -2.65 -15.51 -1.34
N ALA A 34 -1.46 -16.11 -1.34
CA ALA A 34 -1.28 -17.49 -1.80
C ALA A 34 -2.01 -18.50 -0.90
N ASP A 35 -1.91 -18.33 0.41
CA ASP A 35 -2.62 -19.18 1.38
C ASP A 35 -4.14 -19.05 1.25
N LEU A 36 -4.64 -17.83 1.02
CA LEU A 36 -6.05 -17.57 0.80
C LEU A 36 -6.55 -18.21 -0.50
N ALA A 37 -5.80 -18.09 -1.60
CA ALA A 37 -6.14 -18.73 -2.87
C ALA A 37 -6.21 -20.27 -2.71
N ALA A 38 -5.21 -20.88 -2.07
CA ALA A 38 -5.19 -22.31 -1.80
C ALA A 38 -6.38 -22.75 -0.90
N ALA A 39 -6.76 -21.93 0.09
CA ALA A 39 -7.90 -22.24 0.94
C ALA A 39 -9.23 -22.17 0.17
N ILE A 40 -9.39 -21.22 -0.76
CA ILE A 40 -10.58 -21.08 -1.61
C ILE A 40 -10.74 -22.28 -2.54
N GLU A 41 -9.67 -22.74 -3.18
CA GLU A 41 -9.70 -23.90 -4.09
C GLU A 41 -10.21 -25.18 -3.42
N THR A 42 -10.03 -25.30 -2.09
CA THR A 42 -10.44 -26.48 -1.32
C THR A 42 -11.75 -26.28 -0.56
N LEU A 43 -12.41 -25.14 -0.73
CA LEU A 43 -13.65 -24.81 -0.02
C LEU A 43 -14.83 -25.60 -0.61
N PRO A 44 -15.47 -26.51 0.17
CA PRO A 44 -16.71 -27.13 -0.27
C PRO A 44 -17.87 -26.11 -0.28
N PRO A 45 -19.02 -26.45 -0.89
CA PRO A 45 -20.23 -25.65 -0.75
C PRO A 45 -20.53 -25.38 0.73
N THR A 46 -20.52 -24.11 1.11
CA THR A 46 -20.76 -23.65 2.48
C THR A 46 -22.17 -23.07 2.61
N ASP A 47 -22.67 -22.96 3.83
CA ASP A 47 -23.95 -22.29 4.08
C ASP A 47 -23.90 -20.79 3.76
N ALA A 48 -25.07 -20.19 3.55
CA ALA A 48 -25.21 -18.79 3.16
C ALA A 48 -24.63 -17.81 4.19
N ALA A 49 -24.71 -18.12 5.49
CA ALA A 49 -24.22 -17.24 6.54
C ALA A 49 -22.68 -17.17 6.52
N SER A 50 -22.03 -18.33 6.40
CA SER A 50 -20.57 -18.44 6.25
C SER A 50 -20.08 -17.74 4.98
N ALA A 51 -20.77 -17.93 3.84
CA ALA A 51 -20.44 -17.23 2.59
C ALA A 51 -20.57 -15.70 2.73
N GLN A 52 -21.62 -15.22 3.41
CA GLN A 52 -21.83 -13.80 3.66
C GLN A 52 -20.76 -13.21 4.59
N ALA A 53 -20.34 -13.95 5.62
CA ALA A 53 -19.28 -13.53 6.53
C ALA A 53 -17.92 -13.40 5.80
N ILE A 54 -17.56 -14.39 4.98
CA ILE A 54 -16.35 -14.37 4.14
C ILE A 54 -16.39 -13.17 3.19
N ARG A 55 -17.51 -12.96 2.50
CA ARG A 55 -17.68 -11.84 1.57
C ARG A 55 -17.51 -10.48 2.27
N ALA A 56 -18.15 -10.29 3.42
CA ALA A 56 -18.05 -9.03 4.17
C ALA A 56 -16.61 -8.76 4.67
N LYS A 57 -15.85 -9.81 5.03
CA LYS A 57 -14.42 -9.69 5.35
C LYS A 57 -13.59 -9.31 4.12
N ALA A 58 -13.83 -9.97 2.99
CA ALA A 58 -13.11 -9.69 1.75
C ALA A 58 -13.36 -8.25 1.24
N GLU A 59 -14.60 -7.76 1.24
CA GLU A 59 -14.95 -6.41 0.82
C GLU A 59 -14.25 -5.34 1.69
N ARG A 60 -14.19 -5.55 3.01
CA ARG A 60 -13.46 -4.65 3.92
C ARG A 60 -11.97 -4.64 3.63
N ASN A 61 -11.38 -5.80 3.35
CA ASN A 61 -9.95 -5.89 3.02
C ASN A 61 -9.63 -5.22 1.69
N LEU A 62 -10.50 -5.38 0.67
CA LEU A 62 -10.35 -4.70 -0.62
C LEU A 62 -10.29 -3.17 -0.42
N ALA A 63 -11.24 -2.61 0.32
CA ALA A 63 -11.25 -1.18 0.64
C ALA A 63 -9.96 -0.73 1.38
N CYS A 64 -9.46 -1.55 2.32
CA CYS A 64 -8.21 -1.26 3.02
C CYS A 64 -6.99 -1.32 2.08
N LEU A 65 -6.93 -2.29 1.17
CA LEU A 65 -5.83 -2.42 0.19
C LEU A 65 -5.80 -1.25 -0.79
N ASP A 66 -6.97 -0.79 -1.24
CA ASP A 66 -7.08 0.39 -2.09
C ASP A 66 -6.55 1.63 -1.36
N ALA A 67 -7.01 1.86 -0.14
CA ALA A 67 -6.54 2.97 0.69
C ALA A 67 -5.02 2.90 0.95
N ALA A 68 -4.50 1.72 1.31
CA ALA A 68 -3.06 1.50 1.51
C ALA A 68 -2.27 1.78 0.23
N SER A 69 -2.76 1.33 -0.92
CA SER A 69 -2.13 1.58 -2.22
C SER A 69 -2.07 3.07 -2.55
N HIS A 70 -3.12 3.83 -2.26
CA HIS A 70 -3.11 5.29 -2.38
C HIS A 70 -2.08 5.93 -1.42
N GLY A 71 -2.02 5.47 -0.17
CA GLY A 71 -1.06 5.93 0.83
C GLY A 71 0.39 5.71 0.40
N VAL A 72 0.73 4.50 -0.07
CA VAL A 72 2.08 4.16 -0.56
C VAL A 72 2.48 5.04 -1.75
N ARG A 73 1.57 5.27 -2.71
CA ARG A 73 1.83 6.18 -3.85
C ARG A 73 2.09 7.61 -3.37
N ALA A 74 1.31 8.11 -2.43
CA ALA A 74 1.49 9.44 -1.87
C ALA A 74 2.82 9.57 -1.13
N ALA A 75 3.19 8.58 -0.31
CA ALA A 75 4.47 8.54 0.39
C ALA A 75 5.66 8.52 -0.59
N ARG A 76 5.58 7.69 -1.64
CA ARG A 76 6.60 7.64 -2.71
C ARG A 76 6.78 8.99 -3.40
N ARG A 77 5.67 9.67 -3.73
CA ARG A 77 5.70 11.02 -4.32
C ARG A 77 6.38 12.01 -3.38
N ARG A 78 5.99 12.01 -2.10
CA ARG A 78 6.58 12.89 -1.09
C ARG A 78 8.09 12.68 -0.93
N LEU A 79 8.54 11.43 -0.92
CA LEU A 79 9.98 11.11 -0.86
C LEU A 79 10.73 11.56 -2.12
N ALA A 80 10.10 11.51 -3.30
CA ALA A 80 10.71 12.01 -4.53
C ALA A 80 10.87 13.54 -4.49
N GLU A 81 9.85 14.28 -4.04
CA GLU A 81 9.91 15.73 -3.86
C GLU A 81 11.05 16.12 -2.90
N ILE A 82 11.15 15.44 -1.75
CA ILE A 82 12.22 15.69 -0.78
C ILE A 82 13.59 15.43 -1.40
N ARG A 83 13.78 14.29 -2.10
CA ARG A 83 15.05 14.00 -2.79
C ARG A 83 15.41 15.06 -3.83
N GLN A 84 14.44 15.55 -4.60
CA GLN A 84 14.66 16.60 -5.60
C GLN A 84 15.09 17.92 -4.94
N ALA A 85 14.44 18.30 -3.83
CA ALA A 85 14.82 19.50 -3.07
C ALA A 85 16.23 19.38 -2.46
N THR A 86 16.60 18.19 -1.95
CA THR A 86 17.94 17.95 -1.36
C THR A 86 19.04 17.81 -2.42
N ALA A 87 18.73 17.38 -3.64
CA ALA A 87 19.69 17.28 -4.74
C ALA A 87 20.23 18.64 -5.23
N GLY A 88 19.69 19.75 -4.72
CA GLY A 88 20.19 21.09 -4.99
C GLY A 88 19.78 21.65 -6.34
N THR A 89 18.96 20.96 -7.15
CA THR A 89 18.43 21.54 -8.39
C THR A 89 17.32 22.54 -8.05
N VAL A 90 17.64 23.83 -8.08
CA VAL A 90 16.62 24.88 -7.93
C VAL A 90 15.95 25.04 -9.29
N VAL A 91 14.67 24.71 -9.36
CA VAL A 91 13.84 25.05 -10.50
C VAL A 91 13.50 26.53 -10.37
N VAL A 92 14.18 27.37 -11.13
CA VAL A 92 13.90 28.80 -11.20
C VAL A 92 12.95 29.01 -12.38
N TYR A 93 11.83 29.66 -12.12
CA TYR A 93 10.98 30.17 -13.19
C TYR A 93 11.55 31.53 -13.62
N ASP A 94 11.79 31.71 -14.91
CA ASP A 94 12.13 33.04 -15.44
C ASP A 94 10.90 33.97 -15.39
N ASP A 95 11.11 35.25 -15.68
CA ASP A 95 10.07 36.28 -15.74
C ASP A 95 9.01 36.03 -16.84
N GLN A 96 9.25 35.07 -17.74
CA GLN A 96 8.32 34.61 -18.76
C GLN A 96 7.64 33.25 -18.42
N GLY A 97 7.85 32.73 -17.21
CA GLY A 97 7.24 31.49 -16.73
C GLY A 97 7.83 30.20 -17.31
N ARG A 98 8.98 30.24 -17.98
CA ARG A 98 9.67 29.03 -18.46
C ARG A 98 10.44 28.36 -17.33
N ARG A 99 10.35 27.04 -17.28
CA ARG A 99 11.02 26.19 -16.29
C ARG A 99 12.49 26.02 -16.69
N SER A 100 13.43 26.58 -15.93
CA SER A 100 14.87 26.35 -16.11
C SER A 100 15.48 25.68 -14.88
N GLU A 101 16.24 24.61 -15.09
CA GLU A 101 16.96 23.91 -14.02
C GLU A 101 18.36 24.52 -13.90
N THR A 102 18.61 25.31 -12.86
CA THR A 102 19.94 25.88 -12.58
C THR A 102 20.55 25.24 -11.34
N GLN A 103 21.84 24.89 -11.42
CA GLN A 103 22.61 24.54 -10.22
C GLN A 103 22.82 25.82 -9.40
N PRO A 104 22.65 25.79 -8.07
CA PRO A 104 22.93 26.93 -7.22
C PRO A 104 24.42 27.24 -7.33
N GLU A 105 24.74 28.48 -7.69
CA GLU A 105 26.13 28.96 -7.69
C GLU A 105 26.73 28.77 -6.30
N ARG A 106 27.88 28.09 -6.24
CA ARG A 106 28.67 28.00 -5.01
C ARG A 106 29.09 29.41 -4.59
N PRO A 107 28.80 29.87 -3.36
CA PRO A 107 29.16 31.21 -2.93
C PRO A 107 30.69 31.39 -3.03
N ALA A 108 31.11 32.49 -3.64
CA ALA A 108 32.51 32.85 -3.77
C ALA A 108 33.15 32.92 -2.38
N ARG A 109 34.13 32.05 -2.13
CA ARG A 109 34.90 32.05 -0.88
C ARG A 109 35.60 33.40 -0.75
N HIS A 110 35.14 34.26 0.15
CA HIS A 110 35.91 35.42 0.57
C HIS A 110 37.20 34.90 1.21
N ARG A 111 38.33 35.09 0.54
CA ARG A 111 39.65 34.98 1.16
C ARG A 111 39.90 36.28 1.93
N LEU A 112 40.12 36.15 3.24
CA LEU A 112 40.78 37.16 4.06
C LEU A 112 42.29 37.02 3.91
#